data_AF-A0A961KTI5-F1
#
_entry.id   AF-A0A961KTI5-F1
#
_cell.length_a   1.000
_cell.length_b   1.000
_cell.length_c   1.000
_cell.angle_alpha   90.00
_cell.angle_beta   90.00
_cell.angle_gamma   90.00
#
_symmetry.space_group_name_H-M   'P 1'
#
loop_
_entity.id
_entity.type
_entity.pdbx_description
1 polymer ?
#
loop_
_entity_poly.entity_id
_entity_poly.type
_entity_poly.pdbx_seq_one_letter_code
_entity_poly.pdbx_strand_id
1 'polypeptide(L)'
;MTAPTLTLIRNGSFSLLGLILLAYAAAVLATGRPDPVSPILPGAAGILTGIIVTLTARMATGKAAGIAWDELTRATWRHALTGGYWVAVWLYALFGLGLYLDLVTPAQSFAAMGTLTGAAPFLIFLANWVRGRV
;
A
#
# COMPACT_ATOMS: atom_id res chain seq x y z
N MET A 1 21.73 -12.94 -5.93
CA MET A 1 21.19 -12.08 -4.85
C MET A 1 20.89 -12.92 -3.62
N THR A 2 21.13 -12.40 -2.41
CA THR A 2 20.91 -13.12 -1.13
C THR A 2 19.49 -12.89 -0.59
N ALA A 3 19.04 -13.74 0.34
CA ALA A 3 17.70 -13.64 0.93
C ALA A 3 17.47 -12.35 1.74
N PRO A 4 18.44 -11.85 2.55
CA PRO A 4 18.27 -10.57 3.26
C PRO A 4 18.08 -9.39 2.30
N THR A 5 18.84 -9.36 1.20
CA THR A 5 18.71 -8.30 0.18
C THR A 5 17.35 -8.33 -0.50
N LEU A 6 16.86 -9.51 -0.90
CA LEU A 6 15.53 -9.64 -1.51
C LEU A 6 14.41 -9.21 -0.54
N THR A 7 14.52 -9.61 0.72
CA THR A 7 13.56 -9.25 1.77
C THR A 7 13.51 -7.74 1.99
N LEU A 8 14.69 -7.10 2.07
CA LEU A 8 14.81 -5.65 2.20
C LEU A 8 14.20 -4.93 0.99
N ILE A 9 14.48 -5.38 -0.23
CA ILE A 9 13.90 -4.77 -1.44
C ILE A 9 12.38 -4.89 -1.42
N ARG A 10 11.84 -6.09 -1.18
CA ARG A 10 10.38 -6.30 -1.14
C ARG A 10 9.73 -5.42 -0.08
N ASN A 11 10.21 -5.47 1.16
CA ASN A 11 9.63 -4.73 2.27
C ASN A 11 9.75 -3.21 2.02
N GLY A 12 10.91 -2.75 1.52
CA GLY A 12 11.13 -1.37 1.14
C GLY A 12 10.19 -0.91 0.03
N SER A 13 10.03 -1.69 -1.04
CA SER A 13 9.12 -1.37 -2.14
C SER A 13 7.66 -1.33 -1.70
N PHE A 14 7.20 -2.30 -0.90
CA PHE A 14 5.85 -2.29 -0.32
C PHE A 14 5.63 -1.09 0.58
N SER A 15 6.60 -0.75 1.43
CA SER A 15 6.53 0.39 2.34
C SER A 15 6.44 1.70 1.57
N LEU A 16 7.31 1.89 0.57
CA LEU A 16 7.32 3.08 -0.26
C LEU A 16 6.00 3.23 -1.04
N LEU A 17 5.47 2.14 -1.59
CA LEU A 17 4.16 2.15 -2.25
C LEU A 17 3.05 2.60 -1.28
N GLY A 18 2.97 2.00 -0.09
CA GLY A 18 2.00 2.39 0.92
C GLY A 18 2.07 3.88 1.29
N LEU A 19 3.29 4.41 1.45
CA LEU A 19 3.52 5.82 1.75
C LEU A 19 3.17 6.74 0.58
N ILE A 20 3.46 6.35 -0.66
CA ILE A 20 3.06 7.11 -1.86
C ILE A 20 1.53 7.22 -1.95
N LEU A 21 0.83 6.11 -1.76
CA LEU A 21 -0.63 6.07 -1.80
C LEU A 21 -1.25 6.90 -0.67
N LEU A 22 -0.68 6.82 0.54
CA LEU A 22 -1.08 7.65 1.68
C LEU A 22 -0.87 9.14 1.42
N ALA A 23 0.31 9.51 0.90
CA ALA A 23 0.64 10.88 0.57
C ALA A 23 -0.28 11.44 -0.51
N TYR A 24 -0.63 10.64 -1.52
CA TYR A 24 -1.59 11.04 -2.54
C TYR A 24 -2.98 11.31 -1.93
N ALA A 25 -3.49 10.41 -1.09
CA ALA A 25 -4.77 10.61 -0.41
C ALA A 25 -4.77 11.85 0.49
N ALA A 26 -3.70 12.06 1.25
CA ALA A 26 -3.54 13.23 2.10
C ALA A 26 -3.52 14.52 1.26
N ALA A 27 -2.86 14.51 0.10
CA ALA A 27 -2.85 15.64 -0.82
C ALA A 27 -4.23 15.92 -1.42
N VAL A 28 -5.03 14.90 -1.75
CA VAL A 28 -6.42 15.08 -2.20
C VAL A 28 -7.24 15.84 -1.15
N LEU A 29 -7.14 15.40 0.11
CA LEU A 29 -7.87 15.99 1.23
C LEU A 29 -7.38 17.40 1.57
N ALA A 30 -6.07 17.64 1.52
CA ALA A 30 -5.48 18.94 1.86
C ALA A 30 -5.71 20.01 0.79
N THR A 31 -5.69 19.64 -0.49
CA THR A 31 -5.87 20.58 -1.60
C THR A 31 -7.33 20.77 -2.00
N GLY A 32 -8.22 19.89 -1.56
CA GLY A 32 -9.59 19.84 -2.05
C GLY A 32 -9.70 19.50 -3.54
N ARG A 33 -8.66 18.93 -4.15
CA ARG A 33 -8.66 18.52 -5.56
C ARG A 33 -8.56 17.00 -5.65
N PRO A 34 -9.36 16.33 -6.50
CA PRO A 34 -9.23 14.88 -6.72
C PRO A 34 -7.92 14.51 -7.44
N ASP A 35 -7.28 15.49 -8.08
CA ASP A 35 -6.06 15.41 -8.88
C ASP A 35 -4.95 16.32 -8.31
N PRO A 36 -4.52 16.14 -7.05
CA PRO A 36 -3.52 17.02 -6.43
C PRO A 36 -2.18 17.00 -7.19
N VAL A 37 -1.90 15.87 -7.83
CA VAL A 37 -0.82 15.62 -8.79
C VAL A 37 -1.37 14.71 -9.88
N SER A 38 -0.51 14.23 -10.80
CA SER A 38 -0.91 13.29 -11.86
C SER A 38 -1.72 12.08 -11.30
N PRO A 39 -2.97 11.86 -11.78
CA PRO A 39 -3.81 10.74 -11.37
C PRO A 39 -3.23 9.35 -11.68
N ILE A 40 -2.23 9.28 -12.56
CA ILE A 40 -1.56 8.03 -12.94
C ILE A 40 -0.56 7.60 -11.86
N LEU A 41 -0.10 8.52 -11.00
CA LEU A 41 0.98 8.27 -10.05
C LEU A 41 0.71 7.08 -9.11
N PRO A 42 -0.47 6.93 -8.47
CA PRO A 42 -0.79 5.75 -7.67
C PRO A 42 -0.65 4.43 -8.45
N GLY A 43 -1.21 4.38 -9.67
CA GLY A 43 -1.17 3.18 -10.52
C GLY A 43 0.25 2.86 -11.01
N ALA A 44 0.99 3.87 -11.47
CA ALA A 44 2.37 3.72 -11.90
C ALA A 44 3.27 3.24 -10.76
N ALA A 45 3.11 3.78 -9.54
CA ALA A 45 3.85 3.33 -8.38
C ALA A 45 3.58 1.84 -8.05
N GLY A 46 2.32 1.41 -8.15
CA GLY A 46 1.93 0.01 -7.98
C GLY A 46 2.56 -0.91 -9.03
N ILE A 47 2.50 -0.52 -10.31
CA ILE A 47 3.10 -1.28 -11.42
C ILE A 47 4.62 -1.38 -11.25
N LEU A 48 5.30 -0.27 -10.97
CA LEU A 48 6.75 -0.25 -10.76
C LEU A 48 7.16 -1.12 -9.58
N THR A 49 6.41 -1.07 -8.47
CA THR A 49 6.63 -1.95 -7.32
C THR A 49 6.50 -3.42 -7.71
N GLY A 50 5.46 -3.78 -8.46
CA GLY A 50 5.27 -5.13 -8.97
C GLY A 50 6.42 -5.60 -9.87
N ILE A 51 6.90 -4.74 -10.76
CA ILE A 51 8.05 -5.01 -11.64
C ILE A 51 9.33 -5.23 -10.81
N ILE A 52 9.64 -4.32 -9.89
CA ILE A 52 10.85 -4.39 -9.04
C ILE A 52 10.86 -5.69 -8.24
N VAL A 53 9.76 -6.01 -7.56
CA VAL A 53 9.67 -7.20 -6.72
C VAL A 53 9.73 -8.48 -7.56
N THR A 54 9.12 -8.49 -8.74
CA THR A 54 9.15 -9.66 -9.64
C THR A 54 10.53 -9.91 -10.24
N LEU A 55 11.18 -8.86 -10.77
CA LEU A 55 12.50 -8.97 -11.37
C LEU A 55 13.54 -9.39 -10.34
N THR A 56 13.50 -8.80 -9.15
CA THR A 56 14.44 -9.15 -8.08
C THR A 56 14.20 -10.59 -7.62
N ALA A 57 12.96 -11.05 -7.46
CA ALA A 57 12.68 -12.46 -7.18
C ALA A 57 13.25 -13.42 -8.25
N ARG A 58 13.16 -13.06 -9.53
CA ARG A 58 13.75 -13.86 -10.64
C ARG A 58 15.28 -13.87 -10.64
N MET A 59 15.92 -12.81 -10.15
CA MET A 59 17.38 -12.70 -10.03
C MET A 59 17.94 -13.39 -8.76
N ALA A 60 17.07 -13.83 -7.85
CA ALA A 60 17.45 -14.58 -6.67
C ALA A 60 17.62 -16.07 -6.97
N THR A 61 18.43 -16.77 -6.18
CA THR A 61 18.45 -18.23 -6.22
C THR A 61 17.12 -18.78 -5.69
N GLY A 62 16.70 -19.96 -6.13
CA GLY A 62 15.42 -20.57 -5.67
C GLY A 62 15.33 -20.67 -4.14
N LYS A 63 16.44 -20.98 -3.46
CA LYS A 63 16.53 -20.99 -2.00
C LYS A 63 16.33 -19.59 -1.39
N ALA A 64 16.97 -18.56 -1.94
CA ALA A 64 16.83 -17.20 -1.43
C ALA A 64 15.42 -16.64 -1.65
N ALA A 65 14.80 -16.94 -2.80
CA ALA A 65 13.41 -16.60 -3.08
C ALA A 65 12.45 -17.33 -2.15
N GLY A 66 12.70 -18.62 -1.87
CA GLY A 66 11.90 -19.40 -0.92
C GLY A 66 11.95 -18.86 0.51
N ILE A 67 13.14 -18.44 0.98
CA ILE A 67 13.30 -17.81 2.29
C ILE A 67 12.60 -16.45 2.34
N ALA A 68 12.73 -15.64 1.28
CA ALA A 68 12.04 -14.36 1.25
C ALA A 68 10.52 -14.56 1.25
N TRP A 69 9.97 -15.50 0.47
CA TRP A 69 8.52 -15.73 0.34
C TRP A 69 7.98 -16.88 1.20
N ASP A 70 8.53 -16.99 2.39
CA ASP A 70 8.22 -18.02 3.37
C ASP A 70 6.80 -17.90 3.98
N GLU A 71 6.49 -18.82 4.87
CA GLU A 71 5.20 -18.87 5.55
C GLU A 71 4.95 -17.64 6.43
N LEU A 72 5.97 -17.12 7.10
CA LEU A 72 5.87 -15.93 7.93
C LEU A 72 5.47 -14.70 7.11
N THR A 73 6.12 -14.50 5.97
CA THR A 73 5.78 -13.42 5.03
C THR A 73 4.34 -13.55 4.56
N ARG A 74 3.92 -14.75 4.15
CA ARG A 74 2.56 -15.01 3.65
C ARG A 74 1.51 -14.79 4.73
N ALA A 75 1.76 -15.26 5.95
CA ALA A 75 0.88 -15.07 7.09
C ALA A 75 0.73 -13.58 7.41
N THR A 76 1.84 -12.83 7.42
CA THR A 76 1.81 -11.39 7.71
C THR A 76 1.11 -10.62 6.60
N TRP A 77 1.35 -10.96 5.33
CA TRP A 77 0.64 -10.35 4.22
C TRP A 77 -0.87 -10.62 4.28
N ARG A 78 -1.28 -11.84 4.62
CA ARG A 78 -2.71 -12.19 4.80
C ARG A 78 -3.35 -11.41 5.95
N HIS A 79 -2.63 -11.23 7.06
CA HIS A 79 -3.08 -10.38 8.16
C HIS A 79 -3.23 -8.92 7.69
N ALA A 80 -2.25 -8.41 6.94
CA ALA A 80 -2.29 -7.05 6.41
C ALA A 80 -3.46 -6.84 5.43
N LEU A 81 -3.76 -7.81 4.56
CA LEU A 81 -4.94 -7.80 3.69
C LEU A 81 -6.25 -7.79 4.49
N THR A 82 -6.33 -8.60 5.55
CA THR A 82 -7.53 -8.66 6.41
C THR A 82 -7.75 -7.32 7.13
N GLY A 83 -6.69 -6.72 7.66
CA GLY A 83 -6.77 -5.39 8.25
C GLY A 83 -7.11 -4.32 7.20
N GLY A 84 -6.52 -4.40 6.01
CA GLY A 84 -6.80 -3.49 4.90
C GLY A 84 -8.25 -3.55 4.43
N TYR A 85 -8.86 -4.74 4.40
CA TYR A 85 -10.28 -4.92 4.13
C TYR A 85 -11.15 -4.14 5.11
N TRP A 86 -10.90 -4.28 6.41
CA TRP A 86 -11.68 -3.56 7.42
C TRP A 86 -11.45 -2.05 7.36
N VAL A 87 -10.22 -1.61 7.08
CA VAL A 87 -9.95 -0.17 6.82
C VAL A 87 -10.80 0.31 5.64
N ALA A 88 -10.83 -0.42 4.53
CA ALA A 88 -11.65 -0.07 3.37
C ALA A 88 -13.14 0.06 3.74
N VAL A 89 -13.69 -0.89 4.50
CA VAL A 89 -15.08 -0.84 5.00
C VAL A 89 -15.33 0.42 5.83
N TRP A 90 -14.43 0.76 6.76
CA TRP A 90 -14.55 1.97 7.58
C TRP A 90 -14.45 3.26 6.77
N LEU A 91 -13.65 3.28 5.70
CA LEU A 91 -13.54 4.47 4.85
C LEU A 91 -14.88 4.83 4.21
N TYR A 92 -15.73 3.85 3.83
CA TYR A 92 -17.07 4.15 3.31
C TYR A 92 -17.93 4.90 4.34
N ALA A 93 -17.89 4.49 5.61
CA ALA A 93 -18.63 5.18 6.67
C ALA A 93 -18.07 6.59 6.92
N LEU A 94 -16.75 6.73 7.00
CA LEU A 94 -16.09 8.02 7.24
C LEU A 94 -16.32 9.02 6.11
N PHE A 95 -16.11 8.61 4.86
CA PHE A 95 -16.33 9.47 3.70
C PHE A 95 -17.82 9.70 3.42
N GLY A 96 -18.70 8.72 3.72
CA GLY A 96 -20.14 8.91 3.67
C GLY A 96 -20.61 10.00 4.63
N LEU A 97 -20.09 10.01 5.87
CA LEU A 97 -20.33 11.09 6.82
C LEU A 97 -19.73 12.42 6.35
N GLY A 98 -18.52 12.41 5.80
CA GLY A 98 -17.88 13.60 5.24
C GLY A 98 -18.69 14.23 4.10
N LEU A 99 -19.28 13.41 3.24
CA LEU A 99 -20.20 13.85 2.18
C LEU A 99 -21.48 14.45 2.75
N TYR A 100 -22.07 13.83 3.78
CA TYR A 100 -23.28 14.34 4.44
C TYR A 100 -23.06 15.70 5.11
N LEU A 101 -21.86 15.94 5.62
CA LEU A 101 -21.47 17.19 6.29
C LEU A 101 -20.86 18.23 5.32
N ASP A 102 -20.88 17.97 4.01
CA ASP A 102 -20.25 18.81 2.98
C ASP A 102 -18.74 19.09 3.22
N LEU A 103 -18.05 18.19 3.95
CA LEU A 103 -16.61 18.30 4.24
C LEU A 103 -15.74 17.87 3.06
N VAL A 104 -16.26 17.00 2.20
CA VAL A 104 -15.58 16.47 1.02
C VAL A 104 -16.56 16.38 -0.15
N THR A 105 -16.04 16.49 -1.37
CA THR A 105 -16.83 16.25 -2.59
C THR A 105 -16.83 14.77 -2.99
N PRO A 106 -17.78 14.32 -3.83
CA PRO A 106 -17.76 12.95 -4.35
C PRO A 106 -16.44 12.59 -5.04
N ALA A 107 -15.91 13.50 -5.86
CA ALA A 107 -14.65 13.28 -6.58
C ALA A 107 -13.45 13.11 -5.63
N GLN A 108 -13.32 13.98 -4.62
CA GLN A 108 -12.29 13.85 -3.59
C GLN A 108 -12.44 12.53 -2.82
N SER A 109 -13.68 12.17 -2.48
CA SER A 109 -14.00 10.95 -1.74
C SER A 109 -13.53 9.71 -2.51
N PHE A 110 -13.84 9.60 -3.80
CA PHE A 110 -13.38 8.47 -4.62
C PHE A 110 -11.85 8.42 -4.74
N ALA A 111 -11.21 9.56 -4.99
CA ALA A 111 -9.76 9.63 -5.15
C ALA A 111 -9.02 9.26 -3.85
N ALA A 112 -9.41 9.86 -2.72
CA ALA A 112 -8.79 9.60 -1.41
C ALA A 112 -9.13 8.20 -0.89
N MET A 113 -10.40 7.78 -0.96
CA MET A 113 -10.82 6.46 -0.47
C MET A 113 -10.20 5.33 -1.29
N GLY A 114 -10.15 5.45 -2.62
CA GLY A 114 -9.53 4.45 -3.48
C GLY A 114 -8.04 4.27 -3.19
N THR A 115 -7.32 5.39 -3.01
CA THR A 115 -5.89 5.36 -2.69
C THR A 115 -5.61 4.87 -1.27
N LEU A 116 -6.40 5.28 -0.27
CA LEU A 116 -6.28 4.76 1.11
C LEU A 116 -6.59 3.28 1.21
N THR A 117 -7.60 2.79 0.47
CA THR A 117 -7.92 1.37 0.39
C THR A 117 -6.74 0.56 -0.15
N GLY A 118 -6.11 1.05 -1.22
CA GLY A 118 -4.89 0.46 -1.75
C GLY A 118 -3.71 0.56 -0.78
N ALA A 119 -3.56 1.67 -0.06
CA ALA A 119 -2.47 1.92 0.87
C ALA A 119 -2.51 1.01 2.11
N ALA A 120 -3.71 0.75 2.64
CA ALA A 120 -3.91 0.11 3.93
C ALA A 120 -3.12 -1.20 4.15
N PRO A 121 -3.20 -2.21 3.27
CA PRO A 121 -2.42 -3.44 3.47
C PRO A 121 -0.91 -3.20 3.45
N PHE A 122 -0.41 -2.30 2.60
CA PHE A 122 1.02 -1.98 2.55
C PHE A 122 1.50 -1.24 3.81
N LEU A 123 0.70 -0.33 4.35
CA LEU A 123 1.02 0.38 5.59
C LEU A 123 0.97 -0.55 6.82
N ILE A 124 0.00 -1.47 6.88
CA ILE A 124 -0.05 -2.49 7.93
C ILE A 124 1.15 -3.43 7.84
N PHE A 125 1.55 -3.80 6.61
CA PHE A 125 2.74 -4.61 6.39
C PHE A 125 4.03 -3.87 6.83
N LEU A 126 4.18 -2.60 6.45
CA LEU A 126 5.26 -1.72 6.92
C LEU A 126 5.30 -1.65 8.46
N ALA A 127 4.14 -1.46 9.11
CA ALA A 127 4.08 -1.40 10.57
C ALA A 127 4.54 -2.71 11.23
N ASN A 128 4.24 -3.86 10.63
CA ASN A 128 4.74 -5.15 11.12
C ASN A 128 6.24 -5.31 10.88
N TRP A 129 6.76 -4.84 9.75
CA TRP A 129 8.19 -4.86 9.46
C TRP A 129 9.01 -3.99 10.43
N VAL A 130 8.58 -2.74 10.69
CA VAL A 130 9.23 -1.85 11.66
C VAL A 130 9.21 -2.43 13.09
N ARG A 131 8.19 -3.26 13.40
CA ARG A 131 8.08 -3.97 14.68
C ARG A 131 8.86 -5.28 14.74
N GLY A 132 9.62 -5.63 13.70
CA GLY A 132 10.38 -6.88 13.62
C GLY A 132 9.52 -8.14 13.55
N ARG A 133 8.28 -8.03 13.05
CA ARG A 133 7.34 -9.15 12.89
C ARG A 133 7.35 -9.75 11.47
N VAL A 134 8.25 -9.27 10.61
CA VAL A 134 8.45 -9.66 9.19
C VAL A 134 9.92 -9.52 8.82
#